data_AF-A0AAW7E4A9-F1
#
_entry.id   AF-A0AAW7E4A9-F1
#
_cell.length_a   1.000
_cell.length_b   1.000
_cell.length_c   1.000
_cell.angle_alpha   90.00
_cell.angle_beta   90.00
_cell.angle_gamma   90.00
#
_symmetry.space_group_name_H-M   'P 1'
#
loop_
_entity.id
_entity.type
_entity.pdbx_description
1 polymer ?
#
loop_
_entity_poly.entity_id
_entity_poly.type
_entity_poly.pdbx_seq_one_letter_code
_entity_poly.pdbx_strand_id
1 'polypeptide(L)'
;MKKMMKTYQFLMLFILSFCLNACGDFTHFQQHADEQFGDQHFKTAIALIELHKVRFGEYPASLDDLKYTGDWDLLALNSVSYHKVDNGYHLDILKGWVGQPKLNYPQEFWQGIGLKQSNAK
;
A
#
# COMPACT_ATOMS: atom_id res chain seq x y z
N MET A 1 -36.01 -8.75 38.40
CA MET A 1 -35.09 -7.75 37.82
C MET A 1 -33.70 -8.30 37.46
N LYS A 2 -32.92 -8.87 38.40
CA LYS A 2 -31.56 -9.39 38.11
C LYS A 2 -31.47 -10.46 37.00
N LYS A 3 -32.47 -11.33 36.88
CA LYS A 3 -32.52 -12.39 35.85
C LYS A 3 -32.70 -11.83 34.44
N MET A 4 -33.58 -10.83 34.29
CA MET A 4 -33.84 -10.10 33.04
C MET A 4 -32.59 -9.34 32.55
N MET A 5 -31.87 -8.68 33.46
CA MET A 5 -30.67 -7.90 33.12
C MET A 5 -29.53 -8.80 32.59
N LYS A 6 -29.37 -10.00 33.16
CA LYS A 6 -28.44 -11.02 32.64
C LYS A 6 -28.83 -11.51 31.25
N THR A 7 -30.13 -11.66 30.97
CA THR A 7 -30.62 -12.05 29.64
C THR A 7 -30.30 -10.99 28.59
N TYR A 8 -30.47 -9.70 28.89
CA TYR A 8 -30.09 -8.62 27.98
C TYR A 8 -28.58 -8.54 27.75
N GLN A 9 -27.76 -8.74 28.79
CA GLN A 9 -26.31 -8.80 28.65
C GLN A 9 -25.85 -9.96 27.75
N PHE A 10 -26.45 -11.14 27.91
CA PHE A 10 -26.19 -12.28 27.04
C PHE A 10 -26.67 -12.04 25.60
N LEU A 11 -27.84 -11.41 25.42
CA LEU A 11 -28.35 -11.04 24.10
C LEU A 11 -27.43 -10.03 23.41
N MET A 12 -26.91 -9.04 24.16
CA MET A 12 -25.99 -8.03 23.64
C MET A 12 -24.64 -8.64 23.25
N LEU A 13 -24.12 -9.56 24.05
CA LEU A 13 -22.90 -10.34 23.72
C LEU A 13 -23.12 -11.23 22.49
N PHE A 14 -24.30 -11.81 22.34
CA PHE A 14 -24.65 -12.64 21.19
C PHE A 14 -24.77 -11.80 19.91
N ILE A 15 -25.40 -10.63 19.99
CA ILE A 15 -25.50 -9.67 18.88
C ILE A 15 -24.11 -9.15 18.50
N LEU A 16 -23.26 -8.81 19.48
CA LEU A 16 -21.89 -8.36 19.24
C LEU A 16 -21.06 -9.44 18.53
N SER A 17 -21.19 -10.70 18.96
CA SER A 17 -20.54 -11.84 18.32
C SER A 17 -21.08 -12.07 16.90
N PHE A 18 -22.39 -11.91 16.66
CA PHE A 18 -22.99 -12.02 15.33
C PHE A 18 -22.52 -10.92 14.37
N CYS A 19 -22.36 -9.67 14.87
CA CYS A 19 -21.81 -8.56 14.09
C CYS A 19 -20.34 -8.76 13.73
N LEU A 20 -19.54 -9.37 14.61
CA LEU A 20 -18.13 -9.71 14.34
C LEU A 20 -17.97 -10.84 13.32
N ASN A 21 -19.02 -11.63 13.07
CA ASN A 21 -19.05 -12.70 12.07
C ASN A 21 -19.59 -12.24 10.70
N ALA A 22 -19.88 -10.95 10.49
CA ALA A 22 -20.12 -10.37 9.17
C ALA A 22 -18.79 -10.27 8.38
N CYS A 23 -18.18 -11.41 8.13
CA CYS A 23 -16.84 -11.58 7.56
C CYS A 23 -16.76 -11.21 6.06
N GLY A 24 -17.92 -11.08 5.40
CA GLY A 24 -18.00 -10.71 3.98
C GLY A 24 -17.64 -9.26 3.68
N ASP A 25 -18.11 -8.30 4.49
CA ASP A 25 -17.88 -6.87 4.24
C ASP A 25 -16.44 -6.43 4.55
N PHE A 26 -15.82 -7.05 5.57
CA PHE A 26 -14.46 -6.71 5.96
C PHE A 26 -13.42 -7.13 4.91
N THR A 27 -13.60 -8.29 4.28
CA THR A 27 -12.66 -8.77 3.25
C THR A 27 -12.69 -7.91 1.99
N HIS A 28 -13.89 -7.51 1.54
CA HIS A 28 -14.05 -6.58 0.42
C HIS A 28 -13.50 -5.19 0.76
N PHE A 29 -13.81 -4.67 1.96
CA PHE A 29 -13.24 -3.41 2.43
C PHE A 29 -11.71 -3.46 2.47
N GLN A 30 -11.14 -4.54 2.98
CA GLN A 30 -9.70 -4.72 3.06
C GLN A 30 -9.07 -4.73 1.66
N GLN A 31 -9.63 -5.49 0.70
CA GLN A 31 -9.14 -5.51 -0.68
C GLN A 31 -9.18 -4.12 -1.31
N HIS A 32 -10.29 -3.40 -1.14
CA HIS A 32 -10.42 -2.04 -1.66
C HIS A 32 -9.41 -1.08 -1.03
N ALA A 33 -9.22 -1.16 0.28
CA ALA A 33 -8.21 -0.37 0.97
C ALA A 33 -6.80 -0.72 0.49
N ASP A 34 -6.49 -2.01 0.33
CA ASP A 34 -5.20 -2.46 -0.19
C ASP A 34 -4.93 -1.89 -1.58
N GLU A 35 -5.91 -1.90 -2.48
CA GLU A 35 -5.79 -1.29 -3.81
C GLU A 35 -5.56 0.22 -3.74
N GLN A 36 -6.33 0.95 -2.94
CA GLN A 36 -6.21 2.41 -2.83
C GLN A 36 -4.88 2.86 -2.21
N PHE A 37 -4.51 2.28 -1.07
CA PHE A 37 -3.24 2.60 -0.41
C PHE A 37 -2.06 2.14 -1.25
N GLY A 38 -2.15 0.96 -1.86
CA GLY A 38 -1.12 0.43 -2.75
C GLY A 38 -0.88 1.32 -3.96
N ASP A 39 -1.94 1.78 -4.61
CA ASP A 39 -1.87 2.68 -5.77
C ASP A 39 -1.22 4.01 -5.40
N GLN A 40 -1.71 4.63 -4.32
CA GLN A 40 -1.18 5.89 -3.84
C GLN A 40 0.30 5.78 -3.47
N HIS A 41 0.66 4.78 -2.68
CA HIS A 41 2.03 4.60 -2.21
C HIS A 41 2.99 4.25 -3.34
N PHE A 42 2.58 3.39 -4.27
CA PHE A 42 3.41 3.01 -5.40
C PHE A 42 3.73 4.21 -6.30
N LYS A 43 2.72 5.04 -6.61
CA LYS A 43 2.91 6.28 -7.37
C LYS A 43 3.77 7.28 -6.63
N THR A 44 3.58 7.44 -5.31
CA THR A 44 4.42 8.30 -4.47
C THR A 44 5.89 7.83 -4.51
N ALA A 45 6.15 6.53 -4.36
CA ALA A 45 7.49 5.98 -4.43
C ALA A 45 8.15 6.22 -5.79
N ILE A 46 7.43 5.98 -6.90
CA ILE A 46 7.91 6.31 -8.26
C ILE A 46 8.26 7.80 -8.35
N ALA A 47 7.36 8.69 -7.92
CA ALA A 47 7.58 10.12 -8.00
C ALA A 47 8.83 10.58 -7.22
N LEU A 48 9.06 10.02 -6.02
CA LEU A 48 10.25 10.33 -5.22
C LEU A 48 11.54 9.82 -5.88
N ILE A 49 11.53 8.61 -6.43
CA ILE A 49 12.68 8.01 -7.13
C ILE A 49 13.02 8.82 -8.40
N GLU A 50 12.02 9.16 -9.20
CA GLU A 50 12.23 9.95 -10.43
C GLU A 50 12.65 11.39 -10.12
N LEU A 51 12.09 12.00 -9.06
CA LEU A 51 12.54 13.32 -8.61
C LEU A 51 14.01 13.30 -8.16
N HIS A 52 14.44 12.24 -7.46
CA HIS A 52 15.84 12.06 -7.11
C HIS A 52 16.71 12.00 -8.37
N LYS A 53 16.31 11.20 -9.38
CA LYS A 53 17.00 11.12 -10.67
C LYS A 53 17.12 12.48 -11.37
N VAL A 54 16.04 13.28 -11.39
CA VAL A 54 16.05 14.62 -11.96
C VAL A 54 17.02 15.55 -11.22
N ARG A 55 17.08 15.48 -9.90
CA ARG A 55 17.92 16.37 -9.07
C ARG A 55 19.39 16.01 -9.08
N PHE A 56 19.72 14.72 -9.08
CA PHE A 56 21.09 14.24 -8.86
C PHE A 56 21.71 13.59 -10.10
N GLY A 57 20.93 13.43 -11.16
CA GLY A 57 21.41 12.87 -12.43
C GLY A 57 21.54 11.35 -12.42
N GLU A 58 21.21 10.65 -11.33
CA GLU A 58 21.18 9.19 -11.24
C GLU A 58 20.06 8.67 -10.32
N TYR A 59 19.65 7.41 -10.50
CA TYR A 59 18.73 6.76 -9.57
C TYR A 59 19.43 6.48 -8.23
N PRO A 60 18.72 6.56 -7.09
CA PRO A 60 19.31 6.35 -5.78
C PRO A 60 19.82 4.91 -5.64
N ALA A 61 20.91 4.66 -4.89
CA ALA A 61 21.40 3.29 -4.72
C ALA A 61 20.44 2.46 -3.85
N SER A 62 19.78 3.10 -2.90
CA SER A 62 18.74 2.56 -2.02
C SER A 62 17.66 3.62 -1.74
N LEU A 63 16.50 3.23 -1.21
CA LEU A 63 15.46 4.21 -0.84
C LEU A 63 15.91 5.15 0.29
N ASP A 64 16.88 4.74 1.11
CA ASP A 64 17.44 5.58 2.18
C ASP A 64 18.29 6.75 1.64
N ASP A 65 18.72 6.68 0.37
CA ASP A 65 19.45 7.77 -0.29
C ASP A 65 18.51 8.89 -0.79
N LEU A 66 17.20 8.70 -0.72
CA LEU A 66 16.22 9.72 -1.10
C LEU A 66 16.37 10.95 -0.19
N LYS A 67 16.49 12.13 -0.81
CA LYS A 67 16.63 13.42 -0.11
C LYS A 67 15.34 14.20 -0.21
N TYR A 68 15.08 15.04 0.79
CA TYR A 68 13.89 15.90 0.89
C TYR A 68 12.58 15.13 1.01
N THR A 69 12.62 13.95 1.64
CA THR A 69 11.43 13.19 2.01
C THR A 69 10.76 13.80 3.25
N GLY A 70 9.45 13.69 3.34
CA GLY A 70 8.67 13.96 4.54
C GLY A 70 8.38 12.70 5.33
N ASP A 71 7.98 12.85 6.59
CA ASP A 71 7.67 11.71 7.47
C ASP A 71 6.58 10.79 6.90
N TRP A 72 5.62 11.36 6.17
CA TRP A 72 4.54 10.61 5.53
C TRP A 72 4.99 9.78 4.31
N ASP A 73 6.10 10.17 3.66
CA ASP A 73 6.66 9.42 2.54
C ASP A 73 7.19 8.05 2.99
N LEU A 74 7.59 7.93 4.25
CA LEU A 74 8.06 6.67 4.83
C LEU A 74 7.00 5.57 4.74
N LEU A 75 5.72 5.90 4.83
CA LEU A 75 4.64 4.91 4.67
C LEU A 75 4.62 4.34 3.26
N ALA A 76 4.80 5.19 2.25
CA ALA A 76 4.86 4.78 0.87
C ALA A 76 6.13 3.97 0.57
N LEU A 77 7.30 4.45 1.01
CA LEU A 77 8.58 3.79 0.81
C LEU A 77 8.65 2.41 1.49
N ASN A 78 8.03 2.25 2.66
CA ASN A 78 7.96 0.97 3.37
C ASN A 78 6.94 -0.03 2.77
N SER A 79 6.21 0.37 1.74
CA SER A 79 5.22 -0.48 1.07
C SER A 79 5.70 -1.06 -0.25
N VAL A 80 6.94 -0.74 -0.64
CA VAL A 80 7.56 -1.17 -1.90
C VAL A 80 8.93 -1.82 -1.64
N SER A 81 9.37 -2.65 -2.59
CA SER A 81 10.72 -3.19 -2.65
C SER A 81 11.43 -2.59 -3.85
N TYR A 82 12.57 -1.97 -3.61
CA TYR A 82 13.34 -1.24 -4.63
C TYR A 82 14.69 -1.89 -4.89
N HIS A 83 15.09 -1.96 -6.15
CA HIS A 83 16.44 -2.35 -6.55
C HIS A 83 16.90 -1.54 -7.77
N LYS A 84 18.01 -0.80 -7.65
CA LYS A 84 18.63 -0.10 -8.78
C LYS A 84 19.22 -1.12 -9.76
N VAL A 85 18.98 -0.94 -11.06
CA VAL A 85 19.55 -1.78 -12.14
C VAL A 85 20.02 -0.91 -13.30
N ASP A 86 21.28 -1.05 -13.72
CA ASP A 86 21.87 -0.31 -14.85
C ASP A 86 21.48 1.19 -14.88
N ASN A 87 20.65 1.58 -15.85
CA ASN A 87 20.13 2.93 -16.08
C ASN A 87 18.68 3.12 -15.60
N GLY A 88 18.19 2.27 -14.70
CA GLY A 88 16.82 2.24 -14.21
C GLY A 88 16.71 1.58 -12.84
N TYR A 89 15.53 1.03 -12.56
CA TYR A 89 15.26 0.33 -11.30
C TYR A 89 14.10 -0.66 -11.42
N HIS A 90 14.06 -1.61 -10.49
CA HIS A 90 12.92 -2.47 -10.23
C HIS A 90 12.19 -1.94 -9.01
N LEU A 91 10.86 -2.02 -9.05
CA LEU A 91 10.01 -1.58 -7.94
C LEU A 91 8.78 -2.48 -7.83
N ASP A 92 8.71 -3.27 -6.77
CA ASP A 92 7.59 -4.16 -6.49
C ASP A 92 6.72 -3.62 -5.35
N ILE A 93 5.41 -3.80 -5.46
CA ILE A 93 4.48 -3.46 -4.38
C ILE A 93 4.45 -4.62 -3.38
N LEU A 94 4.83 -4.36 -2.14
CA LEU A 94 4.80 -5.36 -1.06
C LEU A 94 3.44 -5.43 -0.38
N LYS A 95 2.82 -4.27 -0.17
CA LYS A 95 1.53 -4.14 0.53
C LYS A 95 0.82 -2.83 0.16
N GLY A 96 -0.50 -2.84 0.31
CA GLY A 96 -1.33 -1.64 0.33
C GLY A 96 -1.54 -1.18 1.76
N TRP A 97 -2.69 -1.53 2.34
CA TRP A 97 -2.96 -1.25 3.75
C TRP A 97 -2.39 -2.35 4.65
N VAL A 98 -2.76 -3.60 4.37
CA VAL A 98 -2.31 -4.80 5.09
C VAL A 98 -1.89 -5.93 4.15
N GLY A 99 -2.55 -6.06 3.00
CA GLY A 99 -2.30 -7.11 2.01
C GLY A 99 -1.63 -6.59 0.74
N GLN A 100 -1.17 -7.49 -0.10
CA GLN A 100 -0.60 -7.13 -1.40
C GLN A 100 -1.74 -6.84 -2.41
N PRO A 101 -1.78 -5.64 -3.01
CA PRO A 101 -2.83 -5.26 -3.94
C PRO A 101 -2.61 -5.89 -5.32
N LYS A 102 -3.69 -5.99 -6.10
CA LYS A 102 -3.63 -6.38 -7.51
C LYS A 102 -3.87 -5.15 -8.38
N LEU A 103 -2.78 -4.48 -8.74
CA LEU A 103 -2.84 -3.27 -9.57
C LEU A 103 -2.38 -3.57 -10.98
N ASN A 104 -3.06 -2.96 -11.95
CA ASN A 104 -2.66 -2.99 -13.35
C ASN A 104 -2.73 -1.56 -13.88
N TYR A 105 -1.67 -1.12 -14.54
CA TYR A 105 -1.59 0.21 -15.11
C TYR A 105 -1.59 0.13 -16.64
N PRO A 106 -2.18 1.14 -17.33
CA PRO A 106 -2.15 1.17 -18.78
C PRO A 106 -0.71 1.43 -19.28
N GLN A 107 -0.40 1.01 -20.52
CA GLN A 107 0.98 1.02 -21.02
C GLN A 107 1.64 2.42 -21.00
N GLU A 108 0.84 3.46 -21.23
CA GLU A 108 1.25 4.86 -21.19
C GLU A 108 1.73 5.32 -19.81
N PHE A 109 1.27 4.70 -18.72
CA PHE A 109 1.72 5.03 -17.37
C PHE A 109 3.24 4.81 -17.20
N TRP A 110 3.79 3.81 -17.90
CA TRP A 110 5.20 3.43 -17.82
C TRP A 110 6.12 4.26 -18.71
N GLN A 111 5.58 5.19 -19.50
CA GLN A 111 6.38 5.99 -20.43
C GLN A 111 7.11 7.10 -19.71
N GLY A 112 8.39 7.30 -20.04
CA GLY A 112 9.20 8.40 -19.51
C GLY A 112 9.79 8.18 -18.11
N ILE A 113 9.65 6.97 -17.53
CA ILE A 113 10.23 6.61 -16.24
C ILE A 113 11.26 5.47 -16.38
N GLY A 114 12.15 5.34 -15.40
CA GLY A 114 13.26 4.37 -15.38
C GLY A 114 12.88 2.98 -14.91
N LEU A 115 11.62 2.74 -14.55
CA LEU A 115 11.15 1.47 -14.04
C LEU A 115 11.23 0.38 -15.13
N LYS A 116 12.07 -0.63 -14.88
CA LYS A 116 12.28 -1.76 -15.80
C LYS A 116 11.32 -2.91 -15.51
N GLN A 117 11.13 -3.25 -14.24
CA GLN A 117 10.30 -4.37 -13.79
C GLN A 117 9.49 -4.00 -12.54
N SER A 118 8.27 -4.52 -12.45
CA SER A 118 7.40 -4.41 -11.28
C SER A 118 6.40 -5.57 -11.27
N ASN A 119 5.95 -6.01 -10.10
CA ASN A 119 4.79 -6.91 -9.99
C ASN A 119 3.45 -6.30 -10.45
N ALA A 120 3.43 -5.01 -10.81
CA ALA A 120 2.30 -4.33 -11.45
C ALA A 120 2.51 -4.06 -12.96
N LYS A 121 3.64 -4.48 -13.54
CA LYS A 121 4.07 -4.27 -14.93
C LYS A 121 4.49 -5.58 -15.60
#